data_AF-A0A3D4FJ14-F1
#
_entry.id   AF-A0A3D4FJ14-F1
#
_cell.length_a   1.000
_cell.length_b   1.000
_cell.length_c   1.000
_cell.angle_alpha   90.00
_cell.angle_beta   90.00
_cell.angle_gamma   90.00
#
_symmetry.space_group_name_H-M   'P 1'
#
loop_
_entity.id
_entity.type
_entity.pdbx_description
1 polymer ?
#
loop_
_entity_poly.entity_id
_entity_poly.type
_entity_poly.pdbx_seq_one_letter_code
_entity_poly.pdbx_strand_id
1 'polypeptide(L)'
;MYEEQAKIEGIARKIARGQKLAEEEKELINRADPEMLREAEETKQVNESLKNKLRNAKSKQEAQRILVQASMETQQIAECDTQYGNLLMELVKESYEDYNKDMEPTGKTQQYHQNQQNRNNSNALINFEC
;
A
#
# COMPACT_ATOMS: atom_id res chain seq x y z
N MET A 1 -10.47 5.53 -22.74
CA MET A 1 -10.60 4.34 -21.87
C MET A 1 -9.51 4.27 -20.81
N TYR A 2 -8.22 4.53 -21.09
CA TYR A 2 -7.17 4.53 -20.06
C TYR A 2 -7.21 5.71 -19.06
N GLU A 3 -7.77 6.86 -19.46
CA GLU A 3 -7.78 8.07 -18.63
C GLU A 3 -8.76 8.02 -17.45
N GLU A 4 -9.83 7.24 -17.56
CA GLU A 4 -10.88 7.15 -16.53
C GLU A 4 -10.43 6.24 -15.39
N GLN A 5 -9.88 5.07 -15.71
CA GLN A 5 -9.31 4.15 -14.72
C GLN A 5 -8.20 4.81 -13.89
N ALA A 6 -7.30 5.55 -14.54
CA ALA A 6 -6.23 6.27 -13.85
C ALA A 6 -6.76 7.35 -12.88
N LYS A 7 -7.89 7.99 -13.21
CA LYS A 7 -8.56 8.94 -12.32
C LYS A 7 -9.16 8.23 -11.11
N ILE A 8 -9.84 7.11 -11.33
CA ILE A 8 -10.44 6.28 -10.26
C ILE A 8 -9.36 5.78 -9.30
N GLU A 9 -8.26 5.23 -9.83
CA GLU A 9 -7.11 4.81 -9.01
C GLU A 9 -6.50 5.97 -8.23
N GLY A 10 -6.38 7.15 -8.85
CA GLY A 10 -5.91 8.36 -8.18
C GLY A 10 -6.83 8.79 -7.02
N ILE A 11 -8.14 8.68 -7.21
CA ILE A 11 -9.16 8.95 -6.18
C ILE A 11 -9.07 7.92 -5.05
N ALA A 12 -8.95 6.63 -5.37
CA ALA A 12 -8.76 5.56 -4.41
C ALA A 12 -7.53 5.80 -3.52
N ARG A 13 -6.39 6.19 -4.11
CA ARG A 13 -5.18 6.55 -3.36
C ARG A 13 -5.38 7.75 -2.44
N LYS A 14 -6.12 8.79 -2.88
CA LYS A 14 -6.46 9.94 -2.05
C LYS A 14 -7.30 9.52 -0.84
N ILE A 15 -8.33 8.69 -1.04
CA ILE A 15 -9.16 8.14 0.04
C ILE A 15 -8.27 7.37 1.03
N ALA A 16 -7.49 6.42 0.53
CA ALA A 16 -6.60 5.56 1.29
C ALA A 16 -5.58 6.33 2.16
N ARG A 17 -5.08 7.48 1.66
CA ARG A 17 -4.20 8.38 2.41
C ARG A 17 -4.93 9.24 3.46
N GLY A 18 -6.26 9.27 3.43
CA GLY A 18 -7.09 10.14 4.27
C GLY A 18 -7.16 11.58 3.76
N GLN A 19 -6.90 11.82 2.47
CA GLN A 19 -6.99 13.15 1.87
C GLN A 19 -8.45 13.55 1.67
N LYS A 20 -8.72 14.87 1.68
CA LYS A 20 -10.04 15.41 1.34
C LYS A 20 -10.29 15.22 -0.15
N LEU A 21 -11.46 14.68 -0.48
CA LEU A 21 -11.96 14.55 -1.85
C LEU A 21 -12.99 15.61 -2.13
N ALA A 22 -13.07 16.02 -3.39
CA ALA A 22 -14.24 16.71 -3.90
C ALA A 22 -15.44 15.75 -3.96
N GLU A 23 -16.65 16.28 -3.82
CA GLU A 23 -17.87 15.48 -3.95
C GLU A 23 -17.97 14.84 -5.35
N GLU A 24 -17.52 15.55 -6.39
CA GLU A 24 -17.43 15.04 -7.77
C GLU A 24 -16.51 13.82 -7.88
N GLU A 25 -15.39 13.78 -7.13
CA GLU A 25 -14.47 12.64 -7.12
C GLU A 25 -15.11 11.43 -6.43
N LYS A 26 -15.84 11.66 -5.32
CA LYS A 26 -16.57 10.59 -4.63
C LYS A 26 -17.69 10.01 -5.50
N GLU A 27 -18.45 10.86 -6.16
CA GLU A 27 -19.51 10.42 -7.07
C GLU A 27 -18.93 9.65 -8.26
N LEU A 28 -17.77 10.07 -8.78
CA LEU A 28 -17.09 9.41 -9.88
C LEU A 28 -16.68 7.97 -9.51
N ILE A 29 -15.94 7.79 -8.42
CA ILE A 29 -15.52 6.44 -7.98
C ILE A 29 -16.72 5.59 -7.58
N ASN A 30 -17.73 6.15 -6.91
CA ASN A 30 -18.93 5.39 -6.51
C ASN A 30 -19.73 4.88 -7.72
N ARG A 31 -19.76 5.63 -8.83
CA ARG A 31 -20.45 5.21 -10.06
C ARG A 31 -19.61 4.25 -10.88
N ALA A 32 -18.30 4.49 -10.98
CA ALA A 32 -17.44 3.76 -11.89
C ALA A 32 -16.90 2.45 -11.28
N ASP A 33 -16.53 2.48 -9.99
CA ASP A 33 -15.97 1.34 -9.28
C ASP A 33 -16.29 1.39 -7.77
N PRO A 34 -17.49 0.92 -7.36
CA PRO A 34 -17.91 0.95 -5.96
C PRO A 34 -17.13 -0.02 -5.07
N GLU A 35 -16.56 -1.10 -5.61
CA GLU A 35 -15.69 -2.00 -4.82
C GLU A 35 -14.38 -1.28 -4.49
N MET A 36 -13.77 -0.59 -5.46
CA MET A 36 -12.56 0.20 -5.21
C MET A 36 -12.79 1.34 -4.22
N LEU A 37 -13.99 1.95 -4.19
CA LEU A 37 -14.37 2.89 -3.14
C LEU A 37 -14.34 2.23 -1.76
N ARG A 38 -14.97 1.04 -1.62
CA ARG A 38 -15.01 0.31 -0.34
C ARG A 38 -13.61 -0.06 0.14
N GLU A 39 -12.79 -0.63 -0.75
CA GLU A 39 -11.40 -0.98 -0.46
C GLU A 39 -10.56 0.24 -0.05
N ALA A 40 -10.75 1.37 -0.72
CA ALA A 40 -10.01 2.58 -0.38
C ALA A 40 -10.42 3.14 0.99
N GLU A 41 -11.71 3.06 1.37
CA GLU A 41 -12.19 3.42 2.69
C GLU A 41 -11.69 2.47 3.78
N GLU A 42 -11.69 1.16 3.53
CA GLU A 42 -11.09 0.17 4.43
C GLU A 42 -9.59 0.44 4.61
N THR A 43 -8.88 0.69 3.50
CA THR A 43 -7.47 1.06 3.49
C THR A 43 -7.21 2.30 4.36
N LYS A 44 -8.07 3.32 4.26
CA LYS A 44 -7.99 4.52 5.09
C LYS A 44 -8.08 4.20 6.58
N GLN A 45 -9.01 3.33 6.98
CA GLN A 45 -9.15 2.92 8.38
C GLN A 45 -7.90 2.16 8.87
N VAL A 46 -7.35 1.27 8.03
CA VAL A 46 -6.10 0.56 8.32
C VAL A 46 -4.93 1.55 8.47
N ASN A 47 -4.84 2.55 7.60
CA ASN A 47 -3.82 3.60 7.64
C ASN A 47 -3.90 4.43 8.93
N GLU A 48 -5.10 4.88 9.30
CA GLU A 48 -5.33 5.62 10.54
C GLU A 48 -4.97 4.78 11.77
N SER A 49 -5.33 3.49 11.77
CA SER A 49 -4.95 2.53 12.81
C SER A 49 -3.43 2.35 12.88
N LEU A 50 -2.76 2.18 11.73
CA LEU A 50 -1.30 2.06 11.65
C LEU A 50 -0.62 3.31 12.21
N LYS A 51 -1.03 4.51 11.78
CA LYS A 51 -0.53 5.79 12.29
C LYS A 51 -0.73 5.91 13.79
N ASN A 52 -1.89 5.48 14.31
CA ASN A 52 -2.15 5.50 15.74
C ASN A 52 -1.25 4.51 16.50
N LYS A 53 -1.05 3.30 16.00
CA LYS A 53 -0.11 2.32 16.57
C LYS A 53 1.32 2.87 16.59
N LEU A 54 1.77 3.49 15.50
CA LEU A 54 3.10 4.11 15.42
C LEU A 54 3.27 5.28 16.40
N ARG A 55 2.25 6.14 16.57
CA ARG A 55 2.28 7.24 17.55
C ARG A 55 2.34 6.75 19.00
N ASN A 56 1.73 5.60 19.29
CA ASN A 56 1.73 5.01 20.63
C ASN A 56 2.91 4.06 20.89
N ALA A 57 3.76 3.82 19.89
CA ALA A 57 4.93 2.96 20.05
C ALA A 57 5.91 3.60 21.04
N LYS A 58 6.29 2.85 22.08
CA LYS A 58 7.15 3.34 23.17
C LYS A 58 8.63 3.30 22.81
N SER A 59 8.97 2.61 21.73
CA SER A 59 10.35 2.43 21.28
C SER A 59 10.45 2.28 19.77
N LYS A 60 11.65 2.55 19.24
CA LYS A 60 11.91 2.40 17.81
C LYS A 60 11.75 0.95 17.33
N GLN A 61 12.09 -0.01 18.18
CA GLN A 61 11.93 -1.44 17.90
C GLN A 61 10.46 -1.84 17.84
N GLU A 62 9.62 -1.26 18.71
CA GLU A 62 8.17 -1.50 18.69
C GLU A 62 7.52 -0.94 17.43
N ALA A 63 7.88 0.28 17.03
CA ALA A 63 7.43 0.86 15.77
C ALA A 63 7.87 0.02 14.55
N GLN A 64 9.12 -0.44 14.53
CA GLN A 64 9.60 -1.34 13.47
C GLN A 64 8.84 -2.66 13.43
N ARG A 65 8.50 -3.26 14.58
CA ARG A 65 7.66 -4.47 14.62
C ARG A 65 6.27 -4.22 14.07
N ILE A 66 5.66 -3.08 14.43
CA ILE A 66 4.35 -2.66 13.90
C ILE A 66 4.40 -2.53 12.37
N LEU A 67 5.44 -1.89 11.84
CA LEU A 67 5.62 -1.73 10.38
C LEU A 67 5.83 -3.07 9.68
N VAL A 68 6.70 -3.94 10.20
CA VAL A 68 6.94 -5.27 9.62
C VAL A 68 5.67 -6.11 9.62
N GLN A 69 4.93 -6.10 10.73
CA GLN A 69 3.66 -6.81 10.85
C GLN A 69 2.65 -6.30 9.82
N ALA A 70 2.50 -4.98 9.68
CA ALA A 70 1.64 -4.38 8.68
C ALA A 70 2.08 -4.80 7.26
N SER A 71 3.37 -4.74 6.92
CA SER A 71 3.87 -5.19 5.62
C SER A 71 3.49 -6.64 5.31
N MET A 72 3.64 -7.54 6.28
CA MET A 72 3.27 -8.95 6.11
C MET A 72 1.77 -9.14 5.88
N GLU A 73 0.93 -8.44 6.65
CA GLU A 73 -0.53 -8.47 6.48
C GLU A 73 -0.93 -7.96 5.08
N THR A 74 -0.35 -6.84 4.65
CA THR A 74 -0.64 -6.29 3.31
C THR A 74 -0.16 -7.20 2.19
N GLN A 75 0.92 -7.95 2.39
CA GLN A 75 1.41 -8.91 1.42
C GLN A 75 0.49 -10.12 1.28
N GLN A 76 -0.05 -10.63 2.39
CA GLN A 76 -1.05 -11.70 2.36
C GLN A 76 -2.34 -11.22 1.68
N ILE A 77 -2.77 -9.99 1.96
CA ILE A 77 -3.92 -9.38 1.28
C ILE A 77 -3.64 -9.28 -0.23
N ALA A 78 -2.44 -8.85 -0.65
CA ALA A 78 -2.07 -8.75 -2.06
C ALA A 78 -2.09 -10.08 -2.82
N GLU A 79 -1.96 -11.21 -2.12
CA GLU A 79 -2.09 -12.56 -2.70
C GLU A 79 -3.55 -12.95 -2.97
N CYS A 80 -4.51 -12.41 -2.21
CA CYS A 80 -5.94 -12.64 -2.42
C CYS A 80 -6.60 -11.55 -3.28
N ASP A 81 -6.20 -10.31 -3.07
CA ASP A 81 -6.69 -9.11 -3.72
C ASP A 81 -5.51 -8.20 -4.06
N THR A 82 -5.08 -8.26 -5.31
CA THR A 82 -3.91 -7.54 -5.78
C THR A 82 -4.13 -6.02 -5.79
N GLN A 83 -5.36 -5.54 -6.06
CA GLN A 83 -5.62 -4.09 -6.13
C GLN A 83 -5.63 -3.50 -4.72
N TYR A 84 -6.39 -4.10 -3.81
CA TYR A 84 -6.45 -3.70 -2.41
C TYR A 84 -5.09 -3.84 -1.70
N GLY A 85 -4.41 -4.98 -1.90
CA GLY A 85 -3.11 -5.23 -1.29
C GLY A 85 -2.03 -4.26 -1.76
N ASN A 86 -2.05 -3.84 -3.04
CA ASN A 86 -1.13 -2.84 -3.55
C ASN A 86 -1.39 -1.45 -2.95
N LEU A 87 -2.66 -1.04 -2.79
CA LEU A 87 -3.04 0.21 -2.12
C LEU A 87 -2.51 0.26 -0.68
N LEU A 88 -2.73 -0.82 0.07
CA LEU A 88 -2.23 -0.95 1.44
C LEU A 88 -0.69 -0.97 1.49
N MET A 89 -0.04 -1.69 0.58
CA MET A 89 1.42 -1.80 0.55
C MET A 89 2.09 -0.46 0.23
N GLU A 90 1.51 0.37 -0.64
CA GLU A 90 1.98 1.74 -0.91
C GLU A 90 1.99 2.58 0.37
N LEU A 91 0.93 2.51 1.18
CA LEU A 91 0.82 3.26 2.44
C LEU A 91 1.74 2.77 3.54
N VAL A 92 1.90 1.45 3.68
CA VAL A 92 2.85 0.88 4.65
C VAL A 92 4.27 1.28 4.27
N LYS A 93 4.60 1.27 2.97
CA LYS A 93 5.90 1.73 2.47
C LYS A 93 6.13 3.21 2.77
N GLU A 94 5.16 4.08 2.50
CA GLU A 94 5.25 5.51 2.88
C GLU A 94 5.48 5.68 4.38
N SER A 95 4.71 4.96 5.21
CA SER A 95 4.85 4.99 6.67
C SER A 95 6.22 4.49 7.14
N TYR A 96 6.77 3.48 6.46
CA TYR A 96 8.10 2.95 6.72
C TYR A 96 9.21 3.94 6.34
N GLU A 97 9.09 4.57 5.18
CA GLU A 97 10.03 5.59 4.71
C GLU A 97 10.00 6.82 5.61
N ASP A 98 8.81 7.31 5.98
CA ASP A 98 8.67 8.45 6.89
C ASP A 98 9.24 8.14 8.27
N TYR A 99 9.04 6.91 8.78
CA TYR A 99 9.61 6.50 10.06
C TYR A 99 11.13 6.34 10.03
N ASN A 100 11.69 5.93 8.88
CA ASN A 100 13.13 5.73 8.72
C ASN A 100 13.88 6.96 8.20
N LYS A 101 13.22 8.01 7.71
CA LYS A 101 13.88 9.30 7.41
C LYS A 101 14.57 9.90 8.62
N ASP A 102 14.08 9.60 9.84
CA ASP A 102 14.69 10.00 11.11
C ASP A 102 15.73 8.98 11.65
N MET A 103 16.06 7.94 10.88
CA MET A 103 17.07 6.92 11.20
C MET A 103 18.09 6.80 10.07
N GLU A 104 19.35 7.12 10.37
CA GLU A 104 20.50 6.78 9.51
C GLU A 104 20.40 5.32 9.00
N PRO A 105 20.72 5.06 7.72
CA PRO A 105 20.40 3.81 7.04
C PRO A 105 21.18 2.63 7.64
N THR A 106 20.55 1.86 8.52
CA THR A 106 21.11 0.57 8.96
C THR A 106 20.79 -0.50 7.92
N GLY A 107 21.84 -1.07 7.30
CA GLY A 107 21.86 -1.90 6.08
C GLY A 107 21.04 -3.21 6.03
N LYS A 108 19.98 -3.38 6.83
CA LYS A 108 19.03 -4.50 6.68
C LYS A 108 17.89 -4.21 5.69
N THR A 109 17.75 -2.95 5.25
CA THR A 109 16.73 -2.47 4.29
C THR A 109 16.95 -2.97 2.85
N GLN A 110 18.12 -3.56 2.55
CA GLN A 110 18.47 -4.04 1.20
C GLN A 110 17.72 -5.33 0.78
N GLN A 111 17.22 -6.14 1.72
CA GLN A 111 16.50 -7.37 1.36
C GLN A 111 15.12 -7.13 0.74
N TYR A 112 14.42 -6.05 1.13
CA TYR A 112 13.09 -5.74 0.57
C TYR A 112 13.17 -5.21 -0.87
N HIS A 113 14.20 -4.43 -1.20
CA HIS A 113 14.43 -3.93 -2.57
C HIS A 113 14.82 -5.04 -3.56
N GLN A 114 15.57 -6.05 -3.13
CA GLN A 114 15.98 -7.16 -4.00
C GLN A 114 14.81 -8.10 -4.36
N ASN A 115 13.87 -8.33 -3.45
CA ASN A 115 12.75 -9.25 -3.70
C ASN A 115 11.66 -8.66 -4.63
N GLN A 116 11.46 -7.33 -4.66
CA GLN A 116 10.55 -6.69 -5.62
C GLN A 116 11.10 -6.67 -7.05
N GLN A 117 12.41 -6.47 -7.23
CA GLN A 117 13.03 -6.53 -8.56
C GLN A 117 12.97 -7.95 -9.15
N ASN A 118 13.02 -8.99 -8.31
CA ASN A 118 12.99 -10.38 -8.77
C ASN A 118 11.57 -10.84 -9.20
N ARG A 119 10.51 -10.35 -8.55
CA ARG A 119 9.12 -10.63 -9.00
C ARG A 119 8.79 -9.99 -10.35
N ASN A 120 9.32 -8.80 -10.63
CA ASN A 120 9.11 -8.13 -11.93
C ASN A 120 9.96 -8.70 -13.07
N ASN A 121 11.03 -9.45 -12.77
CA ASN A 121 11.90 -10.06 -13.78
C ASN A 121 11.51 -11.52 -14.11
N SER A 122 10.48 -12.08 -13.46
CA SER A 122 10.03 -13.47 -13.66
C SER A 122 8.96 -13.64 -14.74
N ASN A 123 8.81 -12.67 -15.65
CA ASN A 123 7.97 -12.80 -16.86
C ASN A 123 8.78 -12.95 -18.16
N ALA A 124 10.08 -13.25 -18.06
CA ALA A 124 10.90 -13.65 -19.20
C ALA A 124 11.08 -15.18 -19.20
N LEU A 125 10.43 -15.83 -20.17
CA LEU A 125 10.69 -17.18 -20.68
C LEU A 125 10.30 -18.36 -19.77
N ILE A 126 9.05 -18.79 -19.90
CA ILE A 126 8.75 -20.23 -19.89
C ILE A 126 8.16 -20.60 -21.25
N ASN A 127 9.06 -20.87 -22.21
CA ASN A 127 8.75 -21.83 -23.27
C ASN A 127 8.81 -23.21 -22.61
N PHE A 128 7.65 -23.82 -22.40
CA PHE A 128 7.58 -25.28 -22.27
C PHE A 128 7.46 -25.83 -23.70
N GLU A 129 8.56 -26.33 -24.25
CA GLU A 129 8.49 -27.35 -25.31
C GLU A 129 8.03 -28.67 -24.67
N CYS A 130 7.19 -29.40 -25.41
CA CYS A 130 6.61 -30.70 -25.05
C CYS A 130 7.65 -31.80 -24.85
#